data_AF-A0A3P8WJ61-F1
#
_entry.id   AF-A0A3P8WJ61-F1
#
_cell.length_a   1.000
_cell.length_b   1.000
_cell.length_c   1.000
_cell.angle_alpha   90.00
_cell.angle_beta   90.00
_cell.angle_gamma   90.00
#
_symmetry.space_group_name_H-M   'P 1'
#
loop_
_entity.id
_entity.type
_entity.pdbx_description
1 polymer ?
#
loop_
_entity_poly.entity_id
_entity_poly.type
_entity_poly.pdbx_seq_one_letter_code
_entity_poly.pdbx_strand_id
1 'polypeptide(L)'
;MVDKPTERVIDFSALERELQTTLESDRRYQRENETKLRAINQNLASYKEFRDLVLTCHLRPVEPKDRAIKKQPWNPVPSGSKRISTNDLSPSPSPPILHLSPVFLG
;
A
#
# COMPACT_ATOMS: atom_id res chain seq x y z
N MET A 1 41.96 -4.09 55.77
CA MET A 1 41.26 -3.47 54.64
C MET A 1 40.37 -4.52 54.03
N VAL A 2 39.06 -4.46 54.26
CA VAL A 2 38.09 -5.37 53.63
C VAL A 2 37.31 -4.51 52.64
N ASP A 3 37.43 -4.82 51.35
CA ASP A 3 36.67 -4.13 50.31
C ASP A 3 35.18 -4.28 50.64
N LYS A 4 34.51 -3.14 50.87
CA LYS A 4 33.06 -3.13 51.05
C LYS A 4 32.43 -3.60 49.74
N PRO A 5 31.44 -4.51 49.78
CA PRO A 5 30.71 -4.85 48.57
C PRO A 5 29.98 -3.57 48.12
N THR A 6 30.43 -3.00 47.01
CA THR A 6 29.68 -1.96 46.31
C THR A 6 28.42 -2.63 45.80
N GLU A 7 27.34 -2.47 46.55
CA GLU A 7 26.00 -2.77 46.10
C GLU A 7 25.83 -2.14 44.72
N ARG A 8 25.69 -3.00 43.70
CA ARG A 8 25.56 -2.55 42.32
C ARG A 8 24.22 -1.82 42.24
N VAL A 9 24.27 -0.50 42.32
CA VAL A 9 23.09 0.34 42.12
C VAL A 9 22.64 0.14 40.68
N ILE A 10 21.51 -0.55 40.51
CA ILE A 10 20.91 -0.80 39.20
C ILE A 10 20.22 0.49 38.77
N ASP A 11 20.61 1.01 37.60
CA ASP A 11 19.93 2.14 36.98
C ASP A 11 18.67 1.65 36.24
N PHE A 12 17.52 1.79 36.91
CA PHE A 12 16.22 1.42 36.34
C PHE A 12 15.84 2.28 35.13
N SER A 13 16.30 3.52 35.04
CA SER A 13 16.01 4.39 33.90
C SER A 13 16.77 3.96 32.66
N ALA A 14 18.02 3.52 32.80
CA ALA A 14 18.77 2.91 31.70
C ALA A 14 18.10 1.62 31.22
N LEU A 15 17.67 0.77 32.15
CA LEU A 15 17.00 -0.50 31.86
C LEU A 15 15.66 -0.30 31.14
N GLU A 16 14.85 0.68 31.55
CA GLU A 16 13.58 0.99 30.91
C GLU A 16 13.78 1.47 29.47
N ARG A 17 14.80 2.30 29.22
CA ARG A 17 15.12 2.77 27.87
C ARG A 17 15.55 1.61 26.98
N GLU A 18 16.41 0.72 27.47
CA GLU A 18 16.80 -0.50 26.74
C GLU A 18 15.57 -1.35 26.39
N LEU A 19 14.67 -1.56 27.35
CA LEU A 19 13.43 -2.29 27.13
C LEU A 19 12.56 -1.63 26.05
N GLN A 20 12.35 -0.32 26.13
CA GLN A 20 11.55 0.43 25.16
C GLN A 20 12.14 0.31 23.74
N THR A 21 13.46 0.49 23.60
CA THR A 21 14.13 0.34 22.29
C THR A 21 13.99 -1.06 21.71
N THR A 22 14.09 -2.08 22.56
CA THR A 22 13.92 -3.48 22.15
C THR A 22 12.49 -3.73 21.68
N LEU A 23 11.49 -3.28 22.43
CA LEU A 23 10.08 -3.41 22.05
C LEU A 23 9.75 -2.69 20.74
N GLU A 24 10.32 -1.50 20.53
CA GLU A 24 10.12 -0.75 19.28
C GLU A 24 10.75 -1.47 18.09
N SER A 25 11.93 -2.07 18.26
CA SER A 25 12.58 -2.87 17.22
C SER A 25 11.75 -4.12 16.88
N ASP A 26 11.19 -4.81 17.87
CA ASP A 26 10.33 -5.98 17.67
C ASP A 26 9.05 -5.61 16.92
N ARG A 27 8.38 -4.54 17.32
CA ARG A 27 7.18 -4.03 16.62
C ARG A 27 7.46 -3.66 15.18
N ARG A 28 8.65 -3.12 14.90
CA ARG A 28 9.07 -2.83 13.53
C ARG A 28 9.32 -4.12 12.75
N TYR A 29 10.05 -5.07 13.33
CA TYR A 29 10.35 -6.35 12.72
C TYR A 29 9.07 -7.14 12.38
N GLN A 30 8.08 -7.11 13.27
CA GLN A 30 6.79 -7.75 13.05
C GLN A 30 6.06 -7.17 11.83
N ARG A 31 5.98 -5.84 11.71
CA ARG A 31 5.36 -5.16 10.54
C ARG A 31 6.07 -5.47 9.22
N GLU A 32 7.39 -5.48 9.24
CA GLU A 32 8.19 -5.85 8.07
C GLU A 32 7.91 -7.30 7.66
N ASN A 33 7.86 -8.23 8.62
CA ASN A 33 7.60 -9.64 8.35
C ASN A 33 6.18 -9.90 7.86
N GLU A 34 5.18 -9.25 8.44
CA GLU A 34 3.81 -9.30 7.92
C GLU A 34 3.76 -8.84 6.46
N THR A 35 4.51 -7.79 6.13
CA THR A 35 4.57 -7.28 4.75
C THR A 35 5.30 -8.25 3.82
N LYS A 36 6.41 -8.87 4.26
CA LYS A 36 7.10 -9.93 3.50
C LYS A 36 6.16 -11.11 3.21
N LEU A 37 5.41 -11.57 4.22
CA LEU A 37 4.45 -12.66 4.06
C LEU A 37 3.34 -12.29 3.09
N ARG A 38 2.79 -11.07 3.18
CA ARG A 38 1.80 -10.56 2.23
C ARG A 38 2.36 -10.47 0.81
N ALA A 39 3.58 -9.98 0.64
CA ALA A 39 4.25 -9.87 -0.66
C ALA A 39 4.40 -11.25 -1.33
N ILE A 40 4.81 -12.25 -0.53
CA ILE A 40 4.94 -13.64 -0.99
C ILE A 40 3.57 -14.19 -1.38
N ASN A 41 2.55 -14.00 -0.55
CA ASN A 41 1.18 -14.46 -0.84
C ASN A 41 0.58 -13.77 -2.08
N GLN A 42 1.02 -12.57 -2.42
CA GLN A 42 0.62 -11.83 -3.62
C GLN A 42 1.37 -12.27 -4.89
N ASN A 43 2.35 -13.18 -4.79
CA ASN A 43 3.16 -13.69 -5.91
C ASN A 43 3.73 -12.58 -6.81
N LEU A 44 4.42 -11.61 -6.21
CA LEU A 44 5.05 -10.50 -6.96
C LEU A 44 6.04 -11.03 -8.00
N ALA A 45 6.07 -10.41 -9.18
CA ALA A 45 6.83 -10.89 -10.33
C ALA A 45 8.31 -10.50 -10.27
N SER A 46 8.66 -9.47 -9.49
CA SER A 46 10.03 -8.97 -9.36
C SER A 46 10.44 -8.70 -7.92
N TYR A 47 11.71 -8.94 -7.62
CA TYR A 47 12.29 -8.56 -6.33
C TYR A 47 12.21 -7.06 -6.07
N LYS A 48 12.23 -6.23 -7.11
CA LYS A 48 12.05 -4.78 -6.96
C LYS A 48 10.70 -4.46 -6.34
N GLU A 49 9.62 -5.09 -6.81
CA GLU A 49 8.27 -4.90 -6.27
C GLU A 49 8.17 -5.40 -4.83
N PHE A 50 8.79 -6.54 -4.54
CA PHE A 50 8.87 -7.07 -3.17
C PHE A 50 9.58 -6.08 -2.24
N ARG A 51 10.72 -5.54 -2.65
CA ARG A 51 11.50 -4.57 -1.86
C ARG A 51 10.71 -3.29 -1.63
N ASP A 52 10.08 -2.77 -2.69
CA ASP A 52 9.27 -1.55 -2.60
C ASP A 52 8.10 -1.76 -1.63
N LEU A 53 7.42 -2.91 -1.67
CA LEU A 53 6.34 -3.22 -0.73
C LEU A 53 6.85 -3.27 0.72
N VAL A 54 7.93 -4.01 0.98
CA VAL A 54 8.51 -4.13 2.34
C VAL A 54 8.97 -2.78 2.87
N LEU A 55 9.59 -1.94 2.04
CA LEU A 55 10.00 -0.58 2.45
C LEU A 55 8.79 0.28 2.85
N THR A 56 7.64 0.08 2.21
CA THR A 56 6.41 0.82 2.52
C THR A 56 5.62 0.29 3.73
N CYS A 57 6.11 -0.72 4.47
CA CYS A 57 5.40 -1.35 5.58
C CYS A 57 5.05 -0.41 6.75
N HIS A 58 5.76 0.71 6.85
CA HIS A 58 5.58 1.71 7.92
C HIS A 58 4.51 2.75 7.57
N LEU A 59 4.01 2.77 6.33
CA LEU A 59 2.97 3.69 5.90
C LEU A 59 1.63 3.30 6.53
N ARG A 60 0.90 4.30 7.03
CA ARG A 60 -0.47 4.13 7.51
C ARG A 60 -1.45 4.38 6.36
N PRO A 61 -2.62 3.72 6.35
CA PRO A 61 -3.69 4.06 5.43
C PRO A 61 -4.02 5.56 5.51
N VAL A 62 -4.26 6.19 4.37
CA VAL A 62 -4.60 7.62 4.32
C VAL A 62 -5.93 7.85 5.03
N GLU A 63 -5.91 8.62 6.11
CA GLU A 63 -7.13 8.95 6.85
C GLU A 63 -8.03 9.89 6.03
N PRO A 64 -9.36 9.86 6.20
CA PRO A 64 -10.28 10.74 5.47
C PRO A 64 -9.95 12.23 5.61
N LYS A 65 -9.34 12.62 6.73
CA LYS A 65 -8.88 13.98 7.02
C LYS A 65 -7.64 14.37 6.23
N ASP A 66 -6.80 13.40 5.89
CA ASP A 66 -5.56 13.58 5.12
C ASP A 66 -5.82 13.53 3.61
N ARG A 67 -7.04 13.18 3.20
CA ARG A 67 -7.43 13.19 1.79
C ARG A 67 -7.55 14.64 1.34
N ALA A 68 -6.67 15.04 0.42
CA ALA A 68 -6.90 16.24 -0.37
C ALA A 68 -8.27 16.12 -1.06
N ILE A 69 -9.20 17.02 -0.74
CA ILE A 69 -10.52 17.10 -1.37
C ILE A 69 -10.30 17.53 -2.83
N LYS A 70 -10.04 16.57 -3.71
CA LYS A 70 -9.97 16.84 -5.15
C LYS A 70 -11.39 17.00 -5.67
N LYS A 71 -11.84 18.25 -5.84
CA LYS A 71 -13.12 18.59 -6.50
C LYS A 71 -13.14 18.32 -8.01
N GLN A 72 -12.06 17.76 -8.56
CA GLN A 72 -11.93 17.51 -9.99
C GLN A 72 -12.49 16.12 -10.31
N PRO A 73 -13.46 16.00 -11.23
CA PRO A 73 -13.91 14.71 -11.72
C PRO A 73 -12.72 13.97 -12.35
N TRP A 74 -12.70 12.64 -12.18
CA TRP A 74 -11.66 11.76 -12.73
C TRP A 74 -11.48 11.92 -14.25
N ASN A 75 -12.50 12.45 -14.93
CA ASN A 75 -12.42 12.87 -16.31
C ASN A 75 -12.85 14.35 -16.45
N PRO A 76 -11.92 15.30 -16.61
CA PRO A 76 -12.27 16.69 -16.89
C PRO A 76 -12.81 16.77 -18.32
N VAL A 77 -14.12 16.96 -18.46
CA VAL A 77 -14.72 17.32 -19.75
C VAL A 77 -14.36 18.77 -20.08
N PRO A 78 -13.68 19.05 -21.20
CA PRO A 78 -13.35 20.42 -21.58
C PRO A 78 -14.64 21.21 -21.84
N SER A 79 -14.80 22.34 -21.15
CA SER A 79 -15.90 23.31 -21.34
C SER A 79 -15.71 24.04 -22.67
N GLY A 80 -15.90 23.34 -23.79
CA GLY A 80 -15.65 23.88 -25.11
C GLY A 80 -15.97 22.96 -26.28
N SER A 81 -16.52 21.76 -26.04
CA SER A 81 -16.98 20.92 -27.15
C SER A 81 -18.27 21.49 -27.71
N LYS A 82 -18.16 22.33 -28.75
CA LYS A 82 -19.29 22.62 -29.65
C LYS A 82 -19.84 21.25 -30.04
N ARG A 83 -21.13 21.00 -29.77
CA ARG A 83 -21.80 19.79 -30.24
C ARG A 83 -21.57 19.70 -31.74
N ILE A 84 -20.73 18.77 -32.17
CA ILE A 84 -20.72 18.33 -33.56
C ILE A 84 -22.09 17.67 -33.71
N SER A 85 -23.00 18.37 -34.39
CA SER A 85 -24.29 17.79 -34.78
C SER A 85 -24.00 16.48 -35.50
N THR A 86 -24.75 15.46 -35.12
CA THR A 86 -24.62 14.05 -35.52
C THR A 86 -24.87 13.77 -37.02
N ASN A 87 -24.77 14.78 -37.87
CA ASN A 87 -25.04 14.67 -39.30
C ASN A 87 -23.76 14.56 -40.15
N ASP A 88 -22.57 14.81 -39.59
CA ASP A 88 -21.31 14.86 -40.37
C ASP A 88 -20.32 13.71 -40.09
N LEU A 89 -20.71 12.69 -39.31
CA LEU A 89 -19.83 11.53 -39.05
C LEU A 89 -20.30 10.30 -39.82
N SER A 90 -19.58 10.00 -40.90
CA SER A 90 -19.54 8.69 -41.55
C SER A 90 -19.53 7.56 -40.52
N PRO A 91 -20.39 6.52 -40.66
CA PRO A 91 -20.52 5.49 -39.65
C PRO A 91 -19.23 4.66 -39.56
N SER A 92 -18.46 4.88 -38.49
CA SER A 92 -17.42 3.94 -38.07
C SER A 92 -18.09 2.60 -37.72
N PRO A 93 -17.62 1.46 -38.26
CA PRO A 93 -18.20 0.16 -37.91
C PRO A 93 -17.95 -0.14 -36.43
N SER A 94 -19.03 -0.38 -35.69
CA SER A 94 -18.97 -0.88 -34.32
C SER A 94 -18.21 -2.21 -34.28
N PRO A 95 -17.32 -2.44 -33.29
CA PRO A 95 -16.65 -3.74 -33.18
C PRO A 95 -17.70 -4.83 -32.90
N PRO A 96 -17.58 -6.01 -33.53
CA PRO A 96 -18.57 -7.08 -33.38
C PRO A 96 -18.56 -7.58 -31.94
N ILE A 97 -19.74 -7.64 -31.33
CA ILE A 97 -19.98 -8.34 -30.07
C ILE A 97 -19.65 -9.81 -30.32
N LEU A 98 -18.60 -10.32 -29.68
CA LEU A 98 -18.31 -11.76 -29.68
C LEU A 98 -19.47 -12.46 -28.95
N HIS A 99 -20.43 -12.94 -29.73
CA HIS A 99 -21.44 -13.89 -29.28
C HIS A 99 -20.71 -15.12 -28.73
N LEU A 100 -20.83 -15.35 -27.41
CA LEU A 100 -20.47 -16.63 -26.81
C LEU A 100 -21.44 -17.68 -27.35
N SER A 101 -20.93 -18.58 -28.18
CA SER A 101 -21.69 -19.74 -28.65
C SER A 101 -22.02 -20.66 -27.46
N PRO A 102 -23.26 -21.13 -27.33
CA PRO A 102 -23.59 -22.16 -26.35
C PRO A 102 -23.03 -23.50 -26.86
N VAL A 103 -22.24 -24.16 -26.01
CA VAL A 103 -21.79 -25.54 -26.23
C VAL A 103 -23.01 -26.45 -26.14
N PHE A 104 -23.40 -27.08 -27.26
CA PHE A 104 -24.34 -28.20 -27.25
C PHE A 104 -23.64 -29.42 -26.65
N LEU A 105 -24.07 -29.85 -25.45
CA LEU A 105 -23.79 -31.20 -24.97
C LEU A 105 -24.78 -32.16 -25.62
N GLY A 106 -24.24 -33.11 -26.39
CA GLY A 106 -24.86 -34.40 -26.68
C GLY A 106 -24.32 -35.46 -25.74
#